data_AF-A0A7D8YTE3-F1
#
_entry.id   AF-A0A7D8YTE3-F1
#
_cell.length_a   1.000
_cell.length_b   1.000
_cell.length_c   1.000
_cell.angle_alpha   90.00
_cell.angle_beta   90.00
_cell.angle_gamma   90.00
#
_symmetry.space_group_name_H-M   'P 1'
#
loop_
_entity.id
_entity.type
_entity.pdbx_description
1 polymer ?
#
loop_
_entity_poly.entity_id
_entity_poly.type
_entity_poly.pdbx_seq_one_letter_code
_entity_poly.pdbx_strand_id
1 'polypeptide(L)'
;MLHLAGSLFLRGYKLPFASINGIGLASAADTPRRGARRKSDVFDLVDSPGGTIRVIHDLPTYSWNHQHLLWNESRISSEYRNLRYRRHDLLGSRIPGSPGRTWWWRNTLKLQEVPWIQDHRLGQSIVFPAGAYLAMAIEGLCQIYDYSIKEKIALRDVHLLNLLVLEAEGDGVELTMQLESADASIVSDSDVWWRFEICSRTADILTVHAHGLVTMQGNLSLTKYSIPFLDSDMEEQDTRTWYSKMAKEGLCFGPEFQSLLEIKTDRGKRLPGVVAKTIYRQGGRSGSSPESNYAIHPATIDAMLQAAIVGSAAGVIQKFRGKIPVVVGDFHIFPGKAAVVAEEVCNIRTISEKVGFESIVALGELGNDSGQIIAQMKGVRYIPYRESSLQASVERNPYLRILWKPSISTMTGKNSNAFVRYLEQFVTCLPTPVRTSDVAYLAGTVDLITHRKGRAKILELREDYSNDLEELITSIGIGGNYKHFDSFTGAIVTSDGSIEINSRKLKPEPLFDLVIVSSRKLTSMVSSYFHSLTQYLVPNATLVFASDFTVALPFDQNQISLLL
;
A
#
# COMPACT_ATOMS: atom_id res chain seq x y z
N MET A 1 -67.52 59.23 6.83
CA MET A 1 -68.00 57.91 6.37
C MET A 1 -66.87 56.90 6.24
N LEU A 2 -65.79 57.20 5.50
CA LEU A 2 -64.62 56.32 5.35
C LEU A 2 -63.93 55.95 6.68
N HIS A 3 -63.85 56.87 7.64
CA HIS A 3 -63.32 56.58 8.98
C HIS A 3 -64.15 55.52 9.73
N LEU A 4 -65.48 55.56 9.61
CA LEU A 4 -66.38 54.56 10.21
C LEU A 4 -66.24 53.20 9.49
N ALA A 5 -66.10 53.21 8.17
CA ALA A 5 -65.82 51.99 7.41
C ALA A 5 -64.47 51.37 7.81
N GLY A 6 -63.42 52.19 7.93
CA GLY A 6 -62.12 51.72 8.42
C GLY A 6 -62.19 51.13 9.83
N SER A 7 -62.93 51.77 10.75
CA SER A 7 -63.08 51.25 12.12
C SER A 7 -63.90 49.95 12.20
N LEU A 8 -64.92 49.80 11.35
CA LEU A 8 -65.69 48.57 11.26
C LEU A 8 -64.87 47.44 10.61
N PHE A 9 -64.05 47.73 9.60
CA PHE A 9 -63.14 46.75 8.98
C PHE A 9 -62.10 46.24 9.97
N LEU A 10 -61.45 47.15 10.72
CA LEU A 10 -60.48 46.78 11.75
C LEU A 10 -61.10 45.94 12.88
N ARG A 11 -62.41 46.06 13.11
CA ARG A 11 -63.18 45.25 14.05
C ARG A 11 -63.74 43.95 13.44
N GLY A 12 -63.39 43.63 12.19
CA GLY A 12 -63.77 42.37 11.53
C GLY A 12 -65.17 42.34 10.93
N TYR A 13 -65.87 43.47 10.84
CA TYR A 13 -67.18 43.53 10.18
C TYR A 13 -67.02 43.41 8.65
N LYS A 14 -67.88 42.62 8.02
CA LYS A 14 -67.95 42.55 6.55
C LYS A 14 -68.55 43.84 6.00
N LEU A 15 -67.83 44.53 5.13
CA LEU A 15 -68.24 45.80 4.55
C LEU A 15 -68.29 45.71 3.02
N PRO A 16 -69.30 46.34 2.38
CA PRO A 16 -69.37 46.42 0.92
C PRO A 16 -68.43 47.52 0.40
N PHE A 17 -67.12 47.21 0.29
CA PHE A 17 -66.11 48.18 -0.14
C PHE A 17 -66.36 48.77 -1.53
N ALA A 18 -67.01 48.02 -2.43
CA ALA A 18 -67.40 48.52 -3.75
C ALA A 18 -68.37 49.71 -3.66
N SER A 19 -69.36 49.63 -2.75
CA SER A 19 -70.32 50.72 -2.52
C SER A 19 -69.70 51.89 -1.74
N ILE A 20 -68.73 51.61 -0.86
CA ILE A 20 -68.04 52.62 -0.03
C ILE A 20 -67.02 53.42 -0.84
N ASN A 21 -66.34 52.78 -1.80
CA ASN A 21 -65.33 53.38 -2.67
C ASN A 21 -65.90 53.91 -3.99
N GLY A 22 -67.16 53.62 -4.29
CA GLY A 22 -67.84 54.15 -5.47
C GLY A 22 -67.95 55.67 -5.38
N ILE A 23 -67.31 56.38 -6.30
CA ILE A 23 -67.53 57.82 -6.50
C ILE A 23 -68.92 57.97 -7.12
N GLY A 24 -69.96 58.00 -6.28
CA GLY A 24 -71.27 58.48 -6.70
C GLY A 24 -71.16 59.97 -6.98
N LEU A 25 -71.00 60.37 -8.24
CA LEU A 25 -71.35 61.72 -8.66
C LEU A 25 -72.82 61.92 -8.31
N ALA A 26 -73.09 62.59 -7.19
CA ALA A 26 -74.40 63.12 -6.90
C ALA A 26 -74.69 64.18 -7.97
N SER A 27 -75.32 63.76 -9.07
CA SER A 27 -76.02 64.67 -9.97
C SER A 27 -77.07 65.40 -9.15
N ALA A 28 -76.89 66.70 -8.99
CA ALA A 28 -77.86 67.60 -8.40
C ALA A 28 -79.06 67.78 -9.37
N ALA A 29 -79.87 66.74 -9.54
CA ALA A 29 -81.17 66.80 -10.20
C ALA A 29 -81.92 65.48 -9.98
N ASP A 30 -82.44 65.25 -8.77
CA ASP A 30 -83.76 64.61 -8.63
C ASP A 30 -84.27 64.68 -7.20
N THR A 31 -85.39 65.37 -7.04
CA THR A 31 -86.16 65.43 -5.79
C THR A 31 -87.02 64.17 -5.70
N PRO A 32 -87.16 63.50 -4.54
CA PRO A 32 -87.92 62.26 -4.47
C PRO A 32 -89.43 62.56 -4.50
N ARG A 33 -90.12 62.16 -5.57
CA ARG A 33 -91.58 62.01 -5.54
C ARG A 33 -91.94 60.79 -4.70
N ARG A 34 -92.74 61.04 -3.66
CA ARG A 34 -93.33 60.05 -2.76
C ARG A 34 -94.13 59.00 -3.54
N GLY A 35 -93.78 57.72 -3.35
CA GLY A 35 -94.69 56.59 -3.51
C GLY A 35 -94.30 55.58 -4.60
N ALA A 36 -93.44 54.61 -4.25
CA ALA A 36 -93.45 53.28 -4.88
C ALA A 36 -92.76 52.27 -3.95
N ARG A 37 -93.35 51.07 -3.85
CA ARG A 37 -92.97 49.96 -2.97
C ARG A 37 -91.69 49.25 -3.45
N ARG A 38 -90.96 48.70 -2.46
CA ARG A 38 -89.79 47.81 -2.54
C ARG A 38 -89.86 46.76 -3.67
N LYS A 39 -88.75 46.58 -4.38
CA LYS A 39 -88.27 45.28 -4.89
C LYS A 39 -86.77 45.17 -4.58
N SER A 40 -86.42 44.06 -3.95
CA SER A 40 -85.09 43.46 -3.76
C SER A 40 -83.93 44.16 -4.48
N ASP A 41 -83.11 44.89 -3.73
CA ASP A 41 -81.82 45.40 -4.21
C ASP A 41 -80.79 44.26 -4.19
N VAL A 42 -80.85 43.41 -5.22
CA VAL A 42 -79.63 42.79 -5.74
C VAL A 42 -78.85 43.95 -6.35
N PHE A 43 -77.72 44.31 -5.73
CA PHE A 43 -76.81 45.30 -6.28
C PHE A 43 -76.17 44.73 -7.55
N ASP A 44 -76.88 44.84 -8.67
CA ASP A 44 -76.30 44.70 -10.00
C ASP A 44 -75.32 45.87 -10.19
N LEU A 45 -74.04 45.57 -9.94
CA LEU A 45 -72.91 46.41 -10.33
C LEU A 45 -72.78 46.37 -11.86
N VAL A 46 -73.63 47.10 -12.56
CA VAL A 46 -73.51 47.28 -14.01
C VAL A 46 -73.50 48.77 -14.35
N ASP A 47 -72.38 49.16 -14.96
CA ASP A 47 -72.16 50.28 -15.87
C ASP A 47 -72.65 51.67 -15.45
N SER A 48 -71.79 52.37 -14.71
CA SER A 48 -71.68 53.81 -14.88
C SER A 48 -70.80 54.11 -16.11
N PRO A 49 -71.30 54.80 -17.16
CA PRO A 49 -70.49 55.17 -18.32
C PRO A 49 -69.51 56.28 -17.93
N GLY A 50 -68.29 55.88 -17.55
CA GLY A 50 -67.17 56.78 -17.25
C GLY A 50 -66.29 56.38 -16.07
N GLY A 51 -66.69 55.39 -15.26
CA GLY A 51 -65.88 54.89 -14.13
C GLY A 51 -65.16 53.60 -14.48
N THR A 52 -63.94 53.68 -15.03
CA THR A 52 -63.11 52.49 -15.27
C THR A 52 -62.67 51.86 -13.95
N ILE A 53 -62.97 50.56 -13.75
CA ILE A 53 -62.44 49.78 -12.62
C ILE A 53 -60.92 49.76 -12.73
N ARG A 54 -60.23 50.47 -11.82
CA ARG A 54 -58.77 50.50 -11.77
C ARG A 54 -58.28 49.35 -10.89
N VAL A 55 -57.88 48.24 -11.51
CA VAL A 55 -57.24 47.13 -10.81
C VAL A 55 -55.81 47.52 -10.44
N ILE A 56 -55.51 47.54 -9.15
CA ILE A 56 -54.15 47.74 -8.63
C ILE A 56 -53.44 46.39 -8.71
N HIS A 57 -52.47 46.28 -9.62
CA HIS A 57 -51.75 45.05 -9.93
C HIS A 57 -50.30 45.06 -9.40
N ASP A 58 -49.85 46.19 -8.87
CA ASP A 58 -48.50 46.48 -8.41
C ASP A 58 -48.43 46.64 -6.87
N LEU A 59 -49.36 46.01 -6.15
CA LEU A 59 -49.29 45.97 -4.68
C LEU A 59 -48.04 45.18 -4.23
N PRO A 60 -47.35 45.64 -3.18
CA PRO A 60 -46.27 44.86 -2.60
C PRO A 60 -46.79 43.49 -2.16
N THR A 61 -45.97 42.46 -2.38
CA THR A 61 -46.31 41.11 -1.93
C THR A 61 -46.43 41.08 -0.40
N TYR A 62 -47.25 40.15 0.10
CA TYR A 62 -47.39 39.93 1.53
C TYR A 62 -46.01 39.67 2.15
N SER A 63 -45.64 40.48 3.15
CA SER A 63 -44.35 40.36 3.83
C SER A 63 -44.40 39.21 4.83
N TRP A 64 -43.87 38.06 4.44
CA TRP A 64 -43.75 36.90 5.32
C TRP A 64 -42.80 37.20 6.50
N ASN A 65 -43.17 36.74 7.69
CA ASN A 65 -42.29 36.83 8.85
C ASN A 65 -41.20 35.75 8.77
N HIS A 66 -39.95 36.17 8.53
CA HIS A 66 -38.77 35.29 8.48
C HIS A 66 -37.92 35.35 9.76
N GLN A 67 -38.43 35.90 10.87
CA GLN A 67 -37.68 36.03 12.12
C GLN A 67 -37.29 34.68 12.74
N HIS A 68 -38.11 33.65 12.54
CA HIS A 68 -37.83 32.29 13.03
C HIS A 68 -37.85 31.32 11.86
N LEU A 69 -36.68 30.78 11.51
CA LEU A 69 -36.63 29.61 10.64
C LEU A 69 -37.19 28.41 11.40
N LEU A 70 -38.31 27.85 10.94
CA LEU A 70 -38.83 26.57 11.39
C LEU A 70 -38.02 25.43 10.74
N TRP A 71 -36.76 25.31 11.15
CA TRP A 71 -35.80 24.34 10.62
C TRP A 71 -35.37 23.37 11.72
N ASN A 72 -35.68 22.09 11.56
CA ASN A 72 -35.21 21.03 12.43
C ASN A 72 -34.31 20.09 11.63
N GLU A 73 -33.03 20.04 11.98
CA GLU A 73 -32.03 19.26 11.27
C GLU A 73 -31.21 18.40 12.22
N SER A 74 -30.93 17.16 11.78
CA SER A 74 -30.05 16.25 12.50
C SER A 74 -28.60 16.71 12.43
N ARG A 75 -27.83 16.41 13.49
CA ARG A 75 -26.39 16.69 13.54
C ARG A 75 -25.63 16.16 12.32
N ILE A 76 -25.93 14.93 11.88
CA ILE A 76 -25.27 14.27 10.73
C ILE A 76 -25.50 15.08 9.44
N SER A 77 -26.73 15.52 9.20
CA SER A 77 -27.07 16.35 8.03
C SER A 77 -26.36 17.71 8.10
N SER A 78 -26.33 18.33 9.28
CA SER A 78 -25.65 19.62 9.46
C SER A 78 -24.14 19.51 9.23
N GLU A 79 -23.50 18.47 9.75
CA GLU A 79 -22.06 18.20 9.55
C GLU A 79 -21.72 17.86 8.11
N TYR A 80 -22.58 17.10 7.42
CA TYR A 80 -22.42 16.81 6.00
C TYR A 80 -22.55 18.06 5.13
N ARG A 81 -23.44 18.98 5.47
CA ARG A 81 -23.59 20.24 4.73
C ARG A 81 -22.45 21.22 5.02
N ASN A 82 -21.96 21.24 6.25
CA ASN A 82 -20.93 22.15 6.74
C ASN A 82 -19.55 21.48 6.78
N LEU A 83 -19.17 20.76 5.73
CA LEU A 83 -17.86 20.13 5.62
C LEU A 83 -16.75 21.19 5.73
N ARG A 84 -15.92 21.06 6.76
CA ARG A 84 -14.81 21.98 7.01
C ARG A 84 -13.67 21.85 6.00
N TYR A 85 -13.43 20.63 5.52
CA TYR A 85 -12.38 20.32 4.56
C TYR A 85 -12.99 19.72 3.30
N ARG A 86 -12.38 20.02 2.16
CA ARG A 86 -12.67 19.33 0.91
C ARG A 86 -12.20 17.88 1.00
N ARG A 87 -12.72 17.03 0.11
CA ARG A 87 -12.21 15.68 -0.08
C ARG A 87 -10.70 15.75 -0.36
N HIS A 88 -9.92 15.05 0.45
CA HIS A 88 -8.50 14.82 0.22
C HIS A 88 -8.35 13.59 -0.69
N ASP A 89 -7.39 13.62 -1.61
CA ASP A 89 -7.15 12.59 -2.62
C ASP A 89 -6.79 11.19 -2.04
N LEU A 90 -6.00 11.10 -0.97
CA LEU A 90 -5.72 9.85 -0.23
C LEU A 90 -6.71 9.59 0.91
N LEU A 91 -6.90 10.59 1.79
CA LEU A 91 -7.68 10.43 3.02
C LEU A 91 -9.20 10.39 2.74
N GLY A 92 -9.66 11.03 1.66
CA GLY A 92 -11.06 11.12 1.32
C GLY A 92 -11.80 12.19 2.11
N SER A 93 -13.02 11.86 2.53
CA SER A 93 -13.88 12.75 3.30
C SER A 93 -14.14 12.18 4.69
N ARG A 94 -14.20 13.08 5.68
CA ARG A 94 -14.57 12.72 7.05
C ARG A 94 -16.01 12.24 7.10
N ILE A 95 -16.26 11.15 7.82
CA ILE A 95 -17.60 10.62 8.05
C ILE A 95 -18.30 11.48 9.14
N PRO A 96 -19.48 12.07 8.85
CA PRO A 96 -20.25 12.82 9.84
C PRO A 96 -20.77 11.93 10.98
N GLY A 97 -21.09 12.54 12.12
CA GLY A 97 -21.69 11.87 13.27
C GLY A 97 -20.68 11.24 14.24
N SER A 98 -19.39 11.49 14.06
CA SER A 98 -18.35 11.01 14.97
C SER A 98 -18.55 11.50 16.42
N PRO A 99 -18.24 10.69 17.45
CA PRO A 99 -18.39 11.04 18.86
C PRO A 99 -17.30 12.01 19.39
N GLY A 100 -16.41 12.53 18.54
CA GLY A 100 -15.34 13.48 18.91
C GLY A 100 -14.10 12.84 19.56
N ARG A 101 -14.21 11.62 20.10
CA ARG A 101 -13.08 10.80 20.58
C ARG A 101 -12.52 9.85 19.51
N THR A 102 -13.31 9.59 18.47
CA THR A 102 -12.94 8.72 17.36
C THR A 102 -13.40 9.35 16.07
N TRP A 103 -12.54 9.46 15.08
CA TRP A 103 -12.81 10.08 13.80
C TRP A 103 -12.60 9.07 12.68
N TRP A 104 -13.43 9.14 11.66
CA TRP A 104 -13.32 8.25 10.50
C TRP A 104 -13.27 9.07 9.22
N TRP A 105 -12.50 8.57 8.26
CA TRP A 105 -12.48 9.03 6.90
C TRP A 105 -12.71 7.85 5.96
N ARG A 106 -13.39 8.13 4.86
CA ARG A 106 -13.64 7.17 3.80
C ARG A 106 -13.25 7.77 2.47
N ASN A 107 -12.57 6.97 1.67
CA ASN A 107 -12.18 7.30 0.32
C ASN A 107 -12.39 6.11 -0.61
N THR A 108 -12.75 6.36 -1.86
CA THR A 108 -12.60 5.37 -2.93
C THR A 108 -11.42 5.82 -3.78
N LEU A 109 -10.27 5.19 -3.57
CA LEU A 109 -9.02 5.56 -4.22
C LEU A 109 -9.04 5.07 -5.67
N LYS A 110 -8.99 6.02 -6.61
CA LYS A 110 -8.89 5.74 -8.05
C LYS A 110 -7.57 6.27 -8.59
N LEU A 111 -6.81 5.42 -9.28
CA LEU A 111 -5.50 5.80 -9.82
C LEU A 111 -5.54 6.97 -10.81
N GLN A 112 -6.67 7.23 -11.45
CA GLN A 112 -6.87 8.38 -12.33
C GLN A 112 -6.87 9.72 -11.58
N GLU A 113 -7.22 9.71 -10.30
CA GLU A 113 -7.29 10.90 -9.44
C GLU A 113 -5.95 11.17 -8.73
N VAL A 114 -5.09 10.16 -8.63
CA VAL A 114 -3.77 10.20 -7.98
C VAL A 114 -2.71 9.56 -8.89
N PRO A 115 -2.46 10.13 -10.09
CA PRO A 115 -1.66 9.48 -11.12
C PRO A 115 -0.21 9.20 -10.69
N TRP A 116 0.34 10.00 -9.77
CA TRP A 116 1.69 9.80 -9.25
C TRP A 116 1.89 8.46 -8.54
N ILE A 117 0.83 7.86 -7.96
CA ILE A 117 0.90 6.55 -7.30
C ILE A 117 1.27 5.43 -8.28
N GLN A 118 0.90 5.57 -9.56
CA GLN A 118 1.13 4.54 -10.59
C GLN A 118 2.62 4.22 -10.80
N ASP A 119 3.49 5.13 -10.39
CA ASP A 119 4.94 5.00 -10.46
C ASP A 119 5.56 4.32 -9.24
N HIS A 120 4.81 4.10 -8.15
CA HIS A 120 5.30 3.26 -7.05
C HIS A 120 5.01 1.79 -7.36
N ARG A 121 5.96 1.12 -8.01
CA ARG A 121 5.81 -0.27 -8.45
C ARG A 121 6.78 -1.22 -7.77
N LEU A 122 6.25 -2.36 -7.33
CA LEU A 122 7.02 -3.50 -6.86
C LEU A 122 6.79 -4.65 -7.86
N GLY A 123 7.85 -5.06 -8.56
CA GLY A 123 7.75 -5.93 -9.72
C GLY A 123 6.90 -5.27 -10.81
N GLN A 124 5.82 -5.94 -11.21
CA GLN A 124 4.84 -5.41 -12.16
C GLN A 124 3.63 -4.74 -11.50
N SER A 125 3.50 -4.86 -10.18
CA SER A 125 2.32 -4.39 -9.43
C SER A 125 2.48 -2.93 -9.00
N ILE A 126 1.41 -2.15 -9.15
CA ILE A 126 1.31 -0.82 -8.53
C ILE A 126 0.95 -1.04 -7.07
N VAL A 127 1.78 -0.54 -6.16
CA VAL A 127 1.62 -0.77 -4.72
C VAL A 127 1.46 0.57 -4.04
N PHE A 128 0.53 0.68 -3.10
CA PHE A 128 0.37 1.90 -2.31
C PHE A 128 1.64 2.18 -1.48
N PRO A 129 2.26 3.36 -1.59
CA PRO A 129 3.54 3.65 -0.97
C PRO A 129 3.49 3.64 0.56
N ALA A 130 4.57 3.22 1.21
CA ALA A 130 4.70 3.31 2.66
C ALA A 130 4.57 4.75 3.18
N GLY A 131 5.16 5.72 2.45
CA GLY A 131 5.03 7.14 2.76
C GLY A 131 3.60 7.67 2.69
N ALA A 132 2.71 7.02 1.92
CA ALA A 132 1.32 7.44 1.78
C ALA A 132 0.50 7.10 3.05
N TYR A 133 0.75 5.97 3.70
CA TYR A 133 0.13 5.66 5.00
C TYR A 133 0.54 6.65 6.10
N LEU A 134 1.82 7.03 6.13
CA LEU A 134 2.32 8.05 7.06
C LEU A 134 1.64 9.40 6.79
N ALA A 135 1.58 9.82 5.53
CA ALA A 135 0.90 11.05 5.13
C ALA A 135 -0.59 11.05 5.50
N MET A 136 -1.32 9.95 5.28
CA MET A 136 -2.73 9.84 5.68
C MET A 136 -2.92 10.06 7.19
N ALA A 137 -2.07 9.45 8.01
CA ALA A 137 -2.11 9.63 9.47
C ALA A 137 -1.86 11.09 9.89
N ILE A 138 -0.89 11.74 9.24
CA ILE A 138 -0.55 13.16 9.47
C ILE A 138 -1.72 14.07 9.06
N GLU A 139 -2.28 13.86 7.86
CA GLU A 139 -3.38 14.67 7.34
C GLU A 139 -4.66 14.51 8.16
N GLY A 140 -4.96 13.29 8.63
CA GLY A 140 -6.09 13.05 9.54
C GLY A 140 -5.93 13.81 10.85
N LEU A 141 -4.72 13.85 11.42
CA LEU A 141 -4.43 14.65 12.60
C LEU A 141 -4.55 16.17 12.30
N CYS A 142 -3.99 16.64 11.19
CA CYS A 142 -4.10 18.04 10.77
C CYS A 142 -5.56 18.51 10.64
N GLN A 143 -6.47 17.65 10.13
CA GLN A 143 -7.90 17.96 10.04
C GLN A 143 -8.62 18.02 11.40
N ILE A 144 -8.08 17.39 12.44
CA ILE A 144 -8.65 17.49 13.81
C ILE A 144 -8.21 18.79 14.48
N TYR A 145 -6.97 19.23 14.23
CA TYR A 145 -6.35 20.40 14.85
C TYR A 145 -6.27 21.63 13.92
N ASP A 146 -7.11 21.66 12.88
CA ASP A 146 -7.29 22.82 12.02
C ASP A 146 -6.07 23.30 11.23
N TYR A 147 -5.21 22.37 10.80
CA TYR A 147 -4.04 22.62 9.96
C TYR A 147 -3.06 23.68 10.51
N SER A 148 -3.05 23.93 11.82
CA SER A 148 -2.03 24.77 12.44
C SER A 148 -0.72 23.99 12.55
N ILE A 149 0.01 23.82 11.44
CA ILE A 149 1.37 23.26 11.39
C ILE A 149 2.38 24.28 11.96
N LYS A 150 2.13 24.74 13.17
CA LYS A 150 3.08 25.51 13.99
C LYS A 150 3.82 24.60 14.98
N GLU A 151 3.35 23.37 15.08
CA GLU A 151 3.75 22.35 16.05
C GLU A 151 4.41 21.17 15.34
N LYS A 152 5.20 20.41 16.09
CA LYS A 152 5.86 19.21 15.59
C LYS A 152 4.82 18.10 15.50
N ILE A 153 4.77 17.40 14.37
CA ILE A 153 3.94 16.20 14.23
C ILE A 153 4.84 14.99 14.45
N ALA A 154 4.40 14.05 15.28
CA ALA A 154 5.13 12.84 15.58
C ALA A 154 4.25 11.60 15.39
N LEU A 155 4.79 10.60 14.70
CA LEU A 155 4.24 9.25 14.64
C LEU A 155 5.17 8.31 15.40
N ARG A 156 4.58 7.28 16.00
CA ARG A 156 5.31 6.25 16.74
C ARG A 156 4.71 4.87 16.50
N ASP A 157 5.57 3.85 16.53
CA ASP A 157 5.20 2.43 16.47
C ASP A 157 4.29 2.15 15.27
N VAL A 158 4.65 2.69 14.10
CA VAL A 158 3.84 2.49 12.89
C VAL A 158 4.20 1.14 12.29
N HIS A 159 3.24 0.25 12.22
CA HIS A 159 3.35 -1.07 11.61
C HIS A 159 2.73 -1.06 10.21
N LEU A 160 3.50 -1.49 9.21
CA LEU A 160 3.06 -1.70 7.82
C LEU A 160 2.90 -3.19 7.60
N LEU A 161 1.67 -3.68 7.65
CA LEU A 161 1.34 -5.11 7.76
C LEU A 161 1.20 -5.79 6.40
N ASN A 162 0.38 -5.21 5.52
CA ASN A 162 0.01 -5.80 4.24
C ASN A 162 0.18 -4.77 3.13
N LEU A 163 0.76 -5.18 2.00
CA LEU A 163 0.85 -4.33 0.82
C LEU A 163 -0.53 -4.16 0.19
N LEU A 164 -0.90 -2.93 -0.13
CA LEU A 164 -2.10 -2.65 -0.92
C LEU A 164 -1.71 -2.59 -2.39
N VAL A 165 -2.10 -3.62 -3.15
CA VAL A 165 -1.94 -3.64 -4.61
C VAL A 165 -3.12 -2.91 -5.24
N LEU A 166 -2.83 -2.02 -6.18
CA LEU A 166 -3.82 -1.22 -6.90
C LEU A 166 -3.91 -1.69 -8.35
N GLU A 167 -5.13 -1.92 -8.81
CA GLU A 167 -5.40 -2.30 -10.19
C GLU A 167 -5.46 -1.04 -11.07
N ALA A 168 -4.81 -1.10 -12.24
CA ALA A 168 -4.78 0.02 -13.19
C ALA A 168 -6.17 0.38 -13.72
N GLU A 169 -7.02 -0.64 -13.91
CA GLU A 169 -8.38 -0.52 -14.42
C GLU A 169 -9.33 -1.12 -13.40
N GLY A 170 -10.29 -0.32 -12.90
CA GLY A 170 -11.26 -0.77 -11.90
C GLY A 170 -12.03 0.39 -11.28
N ASP A 171 -13.03 0.08 -10.45
CA ASP A 171 -13.89 1.06 -9.78
C ASP A 171 -13.21 1.80 -8.62
N GLY A 172 -11.94 1.50 -8.36
CA GLY A 172 -11.14 2.00 -7.25
C GLY A 172 -11.25 1.12 -6.00
N VAL A 173 -10.35 1.34 -5.05
CA VAL A 173 -10.32 0.61 -3.77
C VAL A 173 -10.91 1.47 -2.67
N GLU A 174 -11.85 0.94 -1.91
CA GLU A 174 -12.35 1.62 -0.72
C GLU A 174 -11.28 1.59 0.37
N LEU A 175 -10.84 2.77 0.80
CA LEU A 175 -9.98 3.00 1.94
C LEU A 175 -10.74 3.67 3.07
N THR A 176 -10.49 3.19 4.28
CA THR A 176 -10.99 3.79 5.51
C THR A 176 -9.84 4.05 6.45
N MET A 177 -9.80 5.24 7.03
CA MET A 177 -8.91 5.57 8.13
C MET A 177 -9.73 5.85 9.37
N GLN A 178 -9.35 5.23 10.48
CA GLN A 178 -9.85 5.56 11.81
C GLN A 178 -8.75 6.27 12.60
N LEU A 179 -9.15 7.24 13.40
CA LEU A 179 -8.29 7.87 14.40
C LEU A 179 -9.01 7.92 15.75
N GLU A 180 -8.44 7.30 16.77
CA GLU A 180 -9.03 7.18 18.10
C GLU A 180 -8.09 7.78 19.15
N SER A 181 -8.62 8.57 20.08
CA SER A 181 -7.82 9.09 21.19
C SER A 181 -7.32 7.93 22.04
N ALA A 182 -6.01 7.80 22.18
CA ALA A 182 -5.41 6.87 23.12
C ALA A 182 -5.40 7.58 24.48
N ASP A 183 -6.28 7.16 25.40
CA ASP A 183 -6.43 7.79 26.72
C ASP A 183 -5.06 8.01 27.39
N ALA A 184 -4.76 9.28 27.72
CA ALA A 184 -3.56 9.64 28.44
C ALA A 184 -3.59 9.00 29.84
N SER A 185 -2.54 8.26 30.20
CA SER A 185 -2.33 7.87 31.59
C SER A 185 -2.35 9.11 32.47
N ILE A 186 -3.16 9.10 33.54
CA ILE A 186 -3.53 10.20 34.46
C ILE A 186 -2.34 10.94 35.14
N VAL A 187 -1.09 10.62 34.82
CA VAL A 187 0.09 10.98 35.62
C VAL A 187 1.03 12.00 34.96
N SER A 188 0.74 12.51 33.76
CA SER A 188 1.47 13.68 33.27
C SER A 188 0.65 14.48 32.26
N ASP A 189 0.99 15.77 32.16
CA ASP A 189 0.50 16.76 31.19
C ASP A 189 0.95 16.39 29.75
N SER A 190 0.84 15.12 29.37
CA SER A 190 1.45 14.50 28.19
C SER A 190 0.60 14.71 26.94
N ASP A 191 1.28 14.99 25.82
CA ASP A 191 0.72 15.09 24.47
C ASP A 191 -0.37 14.01 24.21
N VAL A 192 -1.53 14.43 23.72
CA VAL A 192 -2.64 13.52 23.39
C VAL A 192 -2.27 12.70 22.15
N TRP A 193 -1.91 11.43 22.37
CA TRP A 193 -1.68 10.49 21.30
C TRP A 193 -2.99 9.98 20.73
N TRP A 194 -2.99 9.77 19.41
CA TRP A 194 -4.09 9.21 18.67
C TRP A 194 -3.65 7.92 17.99
N ARG A 195 -4.40 6.83 18.18
CA ARG A 195 -4.20 5.59 17.44
C ARG A 195 -4.86 5.70 16.08
N PHE A 196 -4.09 5.49 15.01
CA PHE A 196 -4.64 5.39 13.67
C PHE A 196 -4.64 3.95 13.18
N GLU A 197 -5.63 3.62 12.34
CA GLU A 197 -5.70 2.37 11.58
C GLU A 197 -6.20 2.67 10.17
N ILE A 198 -5.51 2.13 9.17
CA ILE A 198 -5.83 2.30 7.75
C ILE A 198 -6.13 0.93 7.15
N CYS A 199 -7.35 0.78 6.65
CA CYS A 199 -7.84 -0.45 6.05
C CYS A 199 -8.30 -0.23 4.61
N SER A 200 -8.27 -1.29 3.82
CA SER A 200 -9.02 -1.36 2.58
C SER A 200 -10.17 -2.36 2.69
N ARG A 201 -11.19 -2.18 1.85
CA ARG A 201 -12.27 -3.15 1.66
C ARG A 201 -12.36 -3.54 0.19
N THR A 202 -12.23 -4.84 -0.07
CA THR A 202 -12.36 -5.45 -1.40
C THR A 202 -13.26 -6.68 -1.28
N ALA A 203 -14.34 -6.74 -2.06
CA ALA A 203 -15.31 -7.85 -2.05
C ALA A 203 -15.71 -8.30 -0.62
N ASP A 204 -16.09 -7.33 0.22
CA ASP A 204 -16.46 -7.47 1.64
C ASP A 204 -15.35 -7.88 2.63
N ILE A 205 -14.14 -8.21 2.16
CA ILE A 205 -12.99 -8.50 3.02
C ILE A 205 -12.33 -7.18 3.44
N LEU A 206 -12.20 -6.99 4.76
CA LEU A 206 -11.45 -5.88 5.35
C LEU A 206 -9.98 -6.31 5.55
N THR A 207 -9.04 -5.54 5.01
CA THR A 207 -7.61 -5.77 5.19
C THR A 207 -6.97 -4.57 5.88
N VAL A 208 -6.34 -4.80 7.04
CA VAL A 208 -5.57 -3.77 7.74
C VAL A 208 -4.20 -3.65 7.08
N HIS A 209 -3.84 -2.44 6.64
CA HIS A 209 -2.56 -2.18 5.98
C HIS A 209 -1.56 -1.51 6.91
N ALA A 210 -2.01 -0.52 7.68
CA ALA A 210 -1.14 0.23 8.58
C ALA A 210 -1.88 0.62 9.86
N HIS A 211 -1.16 0.59 10.99
CA HIS A 211 -1.63 1.18 12.23
C HIS A 211 -0.45 1.75 13.02
N GLY A 212 -0.74 2.66 13.95
CA GLY A 212 0.28 3.24 14.81
C GLY A 212 -0.29 4.36 15.67
N LEU A 213 0.60 5.17 16.23
CA LEU A 213 0.25 6.33 17.04
C LEU A 213 0.69 7.61 16.32
N VAL A 214 -0.09 8.68 16.44
CA VAL A 214 0.21 10.01 15.90
C VAL A 214 -0.20 11.09 16.89
N THR A 215 0.60 12.14 17.01
CA THR A 215 0.35 13.25 17.94
C THR A 215 0.89 14.56 17.37
N MET A 216 0.33 15.67 17.84
CA MET A 216 0.94 16.98 17.69
C MET A 216 1.60 17.35 19.01
N GLN A 217 2.84 17.84 18.97
CA GLN A 217 3.62 18.21 20.14
C GLN A 217 4.08 19.66 20.05
N GLY A 218 4.17 20.31 21.20
CA GLY A 218 4.75 21.64 21.35
C GLY A 218 6.16 21.76 20.77
N ASN A 219 6.55 22.99 20.46
CA ASN A 219 7.62 23.33 19.53
C ASN A 219 9.03 22.84 19.95
N LEU A 220 9.44 21.66 19.48
CA LEU A 220 10.81 21.15 19.55
C LEU A 220 11.42 21.23 18.15
N SER A 221 12.02 22.37 17.79
CA SER A 221 12.72 22.50 16.51
C SER A 221 14.11 21.87 16.61
N LEU A 222 14.39 20.81 15.82
CA LEU A 222 15.77 20.39 15.58
C LEU A 222 16.37 21.25 14.47
N THR A 223 17.50 21.90 14.74
CA THR A 223 18.14 22.84 13.80
C THR A 223 19.38 22.27 13.11
N LYS A 224 19.82 21.06 13.48
CA LYS A 224 21.02 20.43 12.91
C LYS A 224 20.82 18.92 12.79
N TYR A 225 21.34 18.36 11.70
CA TYR A 225 21.45 16.92 11.48
C TYR A 225 22.13 16.23 12.66
N SER A 226 21.49 15.16 13.16
CA SER A 226 22.08 14.26 14.16
C SER A 226 22.98 13.18 13.53
N ILE A 227 22.94 13.04 12.21
CA ILE A 227 23.83 12.16 11.44
C ILE A 227 25.06 12.95 10.97
N PRO A 228 26.19 12.89 11.69
CA PRO A 228 27.46 13.40 11.20
C PRO A 228 28.11 12.40 10.24
N PHE A 229 28.40 12.85 9.02
CA PHE A 229 29.35 12.20 8.11
C PHE A 229 30.77 12.79 8.28
N LEU A 230 31.08 13.35 9.46
CA LEU A 230 32.16 14.30 9.70
C LEU A 230 33.56 13.83 9.25
N ASP A 231 33.78 12.52 9.14
CA ASP A 231 35.07 11.92 8.75
C ASP A 231 35.04 11.09 7.45
N SER A 232 33.90 10.98 6.75
CA SER A 232 33.78 10.13 5.56
C SER A 232 33.88 10.93 4.27
N ASP A 233 34.83 10.57 3.40
CA ASP A 233 34.92 11.07 2.02
C ASP A 233 33.77 10.49 1.19
N MET A 234 32.77 11.31 0.88
CA MET A 234 31.58 10.89 0.16
C MET A 234 31.81 11.06 -1.35
N GLU A 235 31.72 9.97 -2.10
CA GLU A 235 31.81 9.98 -3.56
C GLU A 235 30.43 9.97 -4.20
N GLU A 236 30.28 10.73 -5.28
CA GLU A 236 29.09 10.73 -6.11
C GLU A 236 28.92 9.39 -6.84
N GLN A 237 27.68 8.94 -6.94
CA GLN A 237 27.31 7.70 -7.61
C GLN A 237 26.29 8.00 -8.71
N ASP A 238 26.31 7.21 -9.77
CA ASP A 238 25.31 7.33 -10.83
C ASP A 238 23.93 6.86 -10.34
N THR A 239 23.01 7.82 -10.20
CA THR A 239 21.62 7.61 -9.80
C THR A 239 20.89 6.62 -10.71
N ARG A 240 21.15 6.66 -12.02
CA ARG A 240 20.49 5.77 -12.99
C ARG A 240 20.88 4.31 -12.77
N THR A 241 22.15 4.05 -12.45
CA THR A 241 22.62 2.70 -12.12
C THR A 241 21.96 2.18 -10.85
N TRP A 242 21.74 3.03 -9.83
CA TRP A 242 21.01 2.65 -8.63
C TRP A 242 19.57 2.24 -8.92
N TYR A 243 18.79 3.05 -9.64
CA TYR A 243 17.42 2.67 -10.00
C TYR A 243 17.37 1.44 -10.92
N SER A 244 18.33 1.29 -11.83
CA SER A 244 18.45 0.08 -12.65
C SER A 244 18.72 -1.17 -11.79
N LYS A 245 19.49 -1.03 -10.71
CA LYS A 245 19.72 -2.12 -9.75
C LYS A 245 18.50 -2.37 -8.87
N MET A 246 17.79 -1.32 -8.43
CA MET A 246 16.51 -1.44 -7.70
C MET A 246 15.48 -2.24 -8.50
N ALA A 247 15.30 -1.91 -9.78
CA ALA A 247 14.37 -2.62 -10.66
C ALA A 247 14.73 -4.11 -10.81
N LYS A 248 16.03 -4.45 -10.93
CA LYS A 248 16.49 -5.85 -10.96
C LYS A 248 16.23 -6.61 -9.67
N GLU A 249 16.08 -5.93 -8.54
CA GLU A 249 15.72 -6.51 -7.25
C GLU A 249 14.22 -6.39 -6.94
N GLY A 250 13.41 -6.03 -7.93
CA GLY A 250 11.94 -5.97 -7.83
C GLY A 250 11.39 -4.64 -7.32
N LEU A 251 12.21 -3.61 -7.09
CA LEU A 251 11.75 -2.25 -6.77
C LEU A 251 11.72 -1.40 -8.06
N CYS A 252 10.61 -1.49 -8.81
CA CYS A 252 10.48 -0.99 -10.17
C CYS A 252 9.92 0.44 -10.25
N PHE A 253 10.46 1.38 -9.48
CA PHE A 253 9.95 2.75 -9.41
C PHE A 253 9.91 3.45 -10.78
N GLY A 254 8.78 4.10 -11.07
CA GLY A 254 8.55 4.97 -12.23
C GLY A 254 8.98 6.43 -11.96
N PRO A 255 8.80 7.32 -12.93
CA PRO A 255 9.32 8.70 -12.90
C PRO A 255 9.02 9.50 -11.64
N GLU A 256 7.78 9.48 -11.12
CA GLU A 256 7.41 10.24 -9.93
C GLU A 256 8.04 9.69 -8.63
N PHE A 257 8.45 8.41 -8.63
CA PHE A 257 9.12 7.75 -7.51
C PHE A 257 10.63 7.57 -7.70
N GLN A 258 11.18 7.94 -8.86
CA GLN A 258 12.63 8.11 -9.04
C GLN A 258 13.08 9.48 -8.54
N SER A 259 12.77 9.79 -7.28
CA SER A 259 12.82 11.13 -6.69
C SER A 259 14.18 11.56 -6.14
N LEU A 260 15.13 10.63 -5.99
CA LEU A 260 16.53 10.94 -5.66
C LEU A 260 17.24 11.56 -6.89
N LEU A 261 17.74 12.79 -6.75
CA LEU A 261 18.45 13.53 -7.79
C LEU A 261 19.94 13.20 -7.81
N GLU A 262 20.57 13.28 -6.63
CA GLU A 262 21.99 12.97 -6.41
C GLU A 262 22.10 11.89 -5.34
N ILE A 263 23.08 11.01 -5.48
CA ILE A 263 23.42 9.97 -4.51
C ILE A 263 24.92 10.02 -4.23
N LYS A 264 25.31 10.15 -2.97
CA LYS A 264 26.70 10.10 -2.52
C LYS A 264 26.87 9.05 -1.44
N THR A 265 27.89 8.21 -1.59
CA THR A 265 28.19 7.11 -0.66
C THR A 265 29.63 7.20 -0.19
N ASP A 266 29.97 6.54 0.91
CA ASP A 266 31.35 6.50 1.40
C ASP A 266 32.30 5.90 0.35
N ARG A 267 33.33 6.65 -0.03
CA ARG A 267 34.40 6.22 -0.95
C ARG A 267 35.12 4.99 -0.42
N GLY A 268 35.25 4.87 0.90
CA GLY A 268 35.83 3.70 1.55
C GLY A 268 34.96 2.44 1.47
N LYS A 269 33.67 2.57 1.09
CA LYS A 269 32.66 1.49 1.06
C LYS A 269 32.49 0.77 2.40
N ARG A 270 32.71 1.49 3.51
CA ARG A 270 32.65 0.99 4.90
C ARG A 270 31.39 1.45 5.59
N LEU A 271 31.00 2.71 5.39
CA LEU A 271 29.84 3.29 6.05
C LEU A 271 28.55 2.87 5.30
N PRO A 272 27.60 2.18 5.96
CA PRO A 272 26.30 1.86 5.39
C PRO A 272 25.35 3.07 5.44
N GLY A 273 25.79 4.19 4.86
CA GLY A 273 25.05 5.45 4.82
C GLY A 273 25.10 6.11 3.44
N VAL A 274 24.18 7.05 3.23
CA VAL A 274 24.09 7.82 1.98
C VAL A 274 23.72 9.26 2.28
N VAL A 275 24.28 10.17 1.50
CA VAL A 275 23.80 11.55 1.34
C VAL A 275 23.13 11.62 -0.02
N ALA A 276 21.86 12.00 -0.06
CA ALA A 276 21.13 12.16 -1.31
C ALA A 276 20.43 13.51 -1.39
N LYS A 277 19.96 13.90 -2.57
CA LYS A 277 19.11 15.07 -2.75
C LYS A 277 17.76 14.68 -3.33
N THR A 278 16.70 15.38 -2.96
CA THR A 278 15.36 15.20 -3.51
C THR A 278 14.63 16.53 -3.60
N ILE A 279 13.52 16.58 -4.33
CA ILE A 279 12.63 17.74 -4.38
C ILE A 279 11.60 17.60 -3.26
N TYR A 280 11.51 18.62 -2.41
CA TYR A 280 10.47 18.71 -1.40
C TYR A 280 9.14 19.09 -2.06
N ARG A 281 8.11 18.27 -1.83
CA ARG A 281 6.78 18.44 -2.41
C ARG A 281 5.73 18.51 -1.31
N GLN A 282 4.69 19.29 -1.56
CA GLN A 282 3.50 19.40 -0.70
C GLN A 282 2.20 19.20 -1.50
N GLY A 283 2.30 18.65 -2.72
CA GLY A 283 1.18 18.55 -3.65
C GLY A 283 0.81 19.90 -4.28
N GLY A 284 -0.45 20.09 -4.63
CA GLY A 284 -0.99 21.37 -5.11
C GLY A 284 -0.50 21.83 -6.51
N ARG A 285 0.07 20.94 -7.33
CA ARG A 285 0.51 21.30 -8.69
C ARG A 285 -0.65 21.81 -9.55
N SER A 286 -0.43 22.93 -10.23
CA SER A 286 -1.36 23.50 -11.22
C SER A 286 -1.36 22.62 -12.48
N GLY A 287 -2.51 22.01 -12.77
CA GLY A 287 -2.73 21.06 -13.87
C GLY A 287 -4.19 20.62 -13.94
N SER A 288 -4.53 19.70 -14.86
CA SER A 288 -5.91 19.30 -15.18
C SER A 288 -6.66 18.60 -14.03
N SER A 289 -5.95 18.08 -13.03
CA SER A 289 -6.50 17.58 -11.76
C SER A 289 -5.68 18.16 -10.61
N PRO A 290 -6.26 19.03 -9.76
CA PRO A 290 -5.53 19.61 -8.64
C PRO A 290 -5.33 18.54 -7.55
N GLU A 291 -4.08 18.20 -7.31
CA GLU A 291 -3.66 17.34 -6.22
C GLU A 291 -3.99 17.98 -4.86
N SER A 292 -4.26 17.17 -3.82
CA SER A 292 -4.46 17.71 -2.47
C SER A 292 -3.16 18.31 -1.92
N ASN A 293 -3.29 19.22 -0.94
CA ASN A 293 -2.14 19.73 -0.22
C ASN A 293 -1.78 18.77 0.90
N TYR A 294 -0.49 18.50 1.05
CA TYR A 294 0.08 17.65 2.09
C TYR A 294 1.02 18.45 2.98
N ALA A 295 1.08 18.13 4.27
CA ALA A 295 2.12 18.60 5.17
C ALA A 295 3.50 18.24 4.62
N ILE A 296 3.67 17.00 4.15
CA ILE A 296 4.79 16.50 3.35
C ILE A 296 4.25 15.47 2.36
N HIS A 297 4.61 15.59 1.09
CA HIS A 297 4.10 14.70 0.06
C HIS A 297 4.63 13.25 0.24
N PRO A 298 3.81 12.21 -0.01
CA PRO A 298 4.20 10.81 0.11
C PRO A 298 5.48 10.43 -0.63
N ALA A 299 5.69 10.90 -1.85
CA ALA A 299 6.92 10.64 -2.62
C ALA A 299 8.17 11.27 -2.00
N THR A 300 8.05 12.37 -1.24
CA THR A 300 9.18 12.96 -0.50
C THR A 300 9.53 12.12 0.72
N ILE A 301 8.52 11.59 1.44
CA ILE A 301 8.75 10.60 2.50
C ILE A 301 9.40 9.33 1.91
N ASP A 302 8.90 8.86 0.77
CA ASP A 302 9.42 7.65 0.12
C ASP A 302 10.85 7.84 -0.37
N ALA A 303 11.24 9.03 -0.83
CA ALA A 303 12.63 9.36 -1.14
C ALA A 303 13.57 9.09 0.05
N MET A 304 13.15 9.45 1.27
CA MET A 304 13.92 9.14 2.49
C MET A 304 14.04 7.62 2.69
N LEU A 305 12.94 6.89 2.49
CA LEU A 305 12.90 5.44 2.63
C LEU A 305 13.79 4.74 1.59
N GLN A 306 13.78 5.20 0.34
CA GLN A 306 14.64 4.71 -0.74
C GLN A 306 16.12 4.97 -0.45
N ALA A 307 16.45 6.18 0.01
CA ALA A 307 17.81 6.54 0.38
C ALA A 307 18.37 5.59 1.46
N ALA A 308 17.57 5.24 2.48
CA ALA A 308 18.01 4.28 3.49
C ALA A 308 18.36 2.91 2.90
N ILE A 309 17.54 2.39 1.97
CA ILE A 309 17.81 1.09 1.33
C ILE A 309 19.11 1.17 0.50
N VAL A 310 19.34 2.27 -0.23
CA VAL A 310 20.61 2.53 -0.95
C VAL A 310 21.79 2.55 0.03
N GLY A 311 21.67 3.28 1.13
CA GLY A 311 22.70 3.38 2.17
C GLY A 311 23.11 2.01 2.72
N SER A 312 22.17 1.07 2.83
CA SER A 312 22.45 -0.29 3.33
C SER A 312 23.45 -1.09 2.50
N ALA A 313 23.71 -0.68 1.25
CA ALA A 313 24.69 -1.30 0.36
C ALA A 313 26.09 -0.66 0.46
N ALA A 314 26.28 0.41 1.25
CA ALA A 314 27.54 1.11 1.45
C ALA A 314 28.26 1.46 0.13
N GLY A 315 27.51 1.90 -0.88
CA GLY A 315 28.07 2.23 -2.19
C GLY A 315 28.45 1.05 -3.09
N VAL A 316 28.23 -0.20 -2.67
CA VAL A 316 28.54 -1.41 -3.45
C VAL A 316 27.26 -1.95 -4.09
N ILE A 317 27.05 -1.62 -5.36
CA ILE A 317 25.81 -1.92 -6.11
C ILE A 317 25.49 -3.43 -6.10
N GLN A 318 26.48 -4.31 -6.19
CA GLN A 318 26.24 -5.77 -6.19
C GLN A 318 25.72 -6.30 -4.84
N LYS A 319 25.99 -5.61 -3.73
CA LYS A 319 25.48 -5.95 -2.39
C LYS A 319 24.06 -5.46 -2.16
N PHE A 320 23.54 -4.58 -3.02
CA PHE A 320 22.17 -4.11 -2.92
C PHE A 320 21.18 -5.27 -3.08
N ARG A 321 20.18 -5.27 -2.20
CA ARG A 321 19.03 -6.18 -2.22
C ARG A 321 17.79 -5.35 -1.98
N GLY A 322 16.73 -5.63 -2.74
CA GLY A 322 15.44 -4.96 -2.59
C GLY A 322 14.86 -5.22 -1.20
N LYS A 323 14.44 -4.17 -0.52
CA LYS A 323 13.81 -4.26 0.81
C LYS A 323 12.61 -3.33 0.87
N ILE A 324 11.65 -3.68 1.72
CA ILE A 324 10.46 -2.87 2.01
C ILE A 324 10.38 -2.53 3.51
N PRO A 325 9.91 -1.34 3.88
CA PRO A 325 9.70 -0.98 5.27
C PRO A 325 8.50 -1.73 5.84
N VAL A 326 8.63 -2.22 7.08
CA VAL A 326 7.55 -2.93 7.80
C VAL A 326 7.21 -2.30 9.15
N VAL A 327 8.15 -1.53 9.72
CA VAL A 327 7.94 -0.79 10.95
C VAL A 327 8.65 0.55 10.85
N VAL A 328 8.00 1.63 11.25
CA VAL A 328 8.61 2.95 11.46
C VAL A 328 8.50 3.27 12.94
N GLY A 329 9.63 3.19 13.65
CA GLY A 329 9.68 3.38 15.11
C GLY A 329 9.23 4.78 15.52
N ASP A 330 9.91 5.81 15.03
CA ASP A 330 9.48 7.21 15.17
C ASP A 330 9.58 7.92 13.83
N PHE A 331 8.57 8.73 13.49
CA PHE A 331 8.61 9.67 12.37
C PHE A 331 8.23 11.05 12.86
N HIS A 332 8.99 12.08 12.47
CA HIS A 332 8.78 13.44 12.91
C HIS A 332 8.77 14.39 11.73
N ILE A 333 7.82 15.32 11.73
CA ILE A 333 7.82 16.50 10.88
C ILE A 333 7.99 17.71 11.78
N PHE A 334 8.96 18.55 11.44
CA PHE A 334 9.28 19.76 12.17
C PHE A 334 8.69 20.97 11.45
N PRO A 335 8.09 21.92 12.19
CA PRO A 335 7.62 23.16 11.60
C PRO A 335 8.83 23.96 11.08
N GLY A 336 8.78 24.33 9.79
CA GLY A 336 9.78 25.23 9.19
C GLY A 336 9.63 26.65 9.74
N LYS A 337 10.73 27.30 10.15
CA LYS A 337 10.70 28.73 10.54
C LYS A 337 10.71 29.64 9.31
N ALA A 338 11.29 29.16 8.23
CA ALA A 338 11.02 29.62 6.88
C ALA A 338 10.04 28.62 6.27
N ALA A 339 8.94 29.09 5.68
CA ALA A 339 8.07 28.23 4.89
C ALA A 339 8.95 27.55 3.84
N VAL A 340 9.17 26.24 3.96
CA VAL A 340 9.88 25.48 2.93
C VAL A 340 9.09 25.71 1.66
N VAL A 341 9.73 26.32 0.67
CA VAL A 341 9.04 26.65 -0.58
C VAL A 341 8.82 25.31 -1.28
N ALA A 342 7.58 25.04 -1.68
CA ALA A 342 7.29 23.87 -2.49
C ALA A 342 8.26 23.82 -3.69
N GLU A 343 8.79 22.64 -3.99
CA GLU A 343 9.81 22.39 -5.03
C GLU A 343 11.26 22.79 -4.68
N GLU A 344 11.57 23.12 -3.43
CA GLU A 344 12.96 23.28 -2.95
C GLU A 344 13.72 21.95 -2.98
N VAL A 345 15.00 21.98 -3.35
CA VAL A 345 15.90 20.82 -3.26
C VAL A 345 16.31 20.63 -1.80
N CYS A 346 16.06 19.45 -1.26
CA CYS A 346 16.39 19.08 0.11
C CYS A 346 17.44 17.97 0.14
N ASN A 347 18.22 17.96 1.22
CA ASN A 347 19.26 16.99 1.47
C ASN A 347 18.71 15.87 2.38
N ILE A 348 18.92 14.64 1.96
CA ILE A 348 18.62 13.43 2.72
C ILE A 348 19.93 12.87 3.26
N ARG A 349 19.95 12.53 4.54
CA ARG A 349 21.05 11.81 5.20
C ARG A 349 20.50 10.54 5.82
N THR A 350 21.08 9.39 5.50
CA THR A 350 20.66 8.13 6.15
C THR A 350 21.85 7.30 6.59
N ILE A 351 21.66 6.53 7.66
CA ILE A 351 22.52 5.44 8.09
C ILE A 351 21.64 4.22 8.32
N SER A 352 22.11 3.07 7.86
CA SER A 352 21.45 1.78 8.02
C SER A 352 22.34 0.79 8.74
N GLU A 353 21.77 0.06 9.67
CA GLU A 353 22.45 -1.04 10.38
C GLU A 353 21.80 -2.36 9.99
N LYS A 354 22.61 -3.41 9.79
CA LYS A 354 22.08 -4.76 9.57
C LYS A 354 21.65 -5.35 10.90
N VAL A 355 20.41 -5.84 10.96
CA VAL A 355 19.84 -6.50 12.14
C VAL A 355 19.35 -7.87 11.72
N GLY A 356 19.86 -8.93 12.33
CA GLY A 356 19.57 -10.30 11.91
C GLY A 356 20.20 -10.66 10.55
N PHE A 357 19.59 -11.58 9.80
CA PHE A 357 20.18 -12.10 8.56
C PHE A 357 20.07 -11.13 7.38
N GLU A 358 18.85 -10.65 7.07
CA GLU A 358 18.60 -9.83 5.88
C GLU A 358 17.82 -8.53 6.16
N SER A 359 17.40 -8.30 7.41
CA SER A 359 16.75 -7.05 7.80
C SER A 359 17.75 -5.95 8.13
N ILE A 360 17.30 -4.71 7.96
CA ILE A 360 18.06 -3.52 8.37
C ILE A 360 17.17 -2.62 9.22
N VAL A 361 17.79 -1.81 10.06
CA VAL A 361 17.15 -0.70 10.76
C VAL A 361 17.85 0.58 10.32
N ALA A 362 17.07 1.60 9.95
CA ALA A 362 17.61 2.85 9.44
C ALA A 362 17.19 4.06 10.29
N LEU A 363 18.08 5.05 10.27
CA LEU A 363 17.85 6.42 10.67
C LEU A 363 17.98 7.29 9.41
N GLY A 364 17.05 8.22 9.22
CA GLY A 364 17.05 9.14 8.10
C GLY A 364 16.62 10.54 8.51
N GLU A 365 17.25 11.54 7.92
CA GLU A 365 16.98 12.95 8.17
C GLU A 365 16.86 13.67 6.83
N LEU A 366 15.82 14.47 6.68
CA LEU A 366 15.58 15.36 5.55
C LEU A 366 15.71 16.79 6.06
N GLY A 367 16.51 17.61 5.39
CA GLY A 367 16.60 19.03 5.69
C GLY A 367 16.87 19.87 4.46
N ASN A 368 16.64 21.16 4.61
CA ASN A 368 16.89 22.14 3.54
C ASN A 368 18.39 22.48 3.42
N ASP A 369 18.72 23.36 2.48
CA ASP A 369 20.10 23.82 2.24
C ASP A 369 20.66 24.66 3.40
N SER A 370 19.79 25.28 4.22
CA SER A 370 20.21 25.97 5.46
C SER A 370 20.56 25.03 6.61
N GLY A 371 20.41 23.71 6.41
CA GLY A 371 20.70 22.69 7.43
C GLY A 371 19.60 22.48 8.47
N GLN A 372 18.45 23.14 8.31
CA GLN A 372 17.27 22.90 9.15
C GLN A 372 16.63 21.57 8.78
N ILE A 373 16.33 20.75 9.78
CA ILE A 373 15.61 19.48 9.58
C ILE A 373 14.13 19.77 9.34
N ILE A 374 13.59 19.15 8.30
CA ILE A 374 12.19 19.18 7.91
C ILE A 374 11.49 17.91 8.42
N ALA A 375 12.14 16.75 8.21
CA ALA A 375 11.61 15.46 8.65
C ALA A 375 12.70 14.53 9.16
N GLN A 376 12.36 13.64 10.09
CA GLN A 376 13.25 12.61 10.62
C GLN A 376 12.51 11.30 10.76
N MET A 377 13.16 10.20 10.40
CA MET A 377 12.68 8.84 10.59
C MET A 377 13.71 8.06 11.40
N LYS A 378 13.30 7.40 12.47
CA LYS A 378 14.17 6.63 13.36
C LYS A 378 13.60 5.22 13.57
N GLY A 379 14.49 4.24 13.59
CA GLY A 379 14.08 2.86 13.83
C GLY A 379 13.24 2.29 12.69
N VAL A 380 13.47 2.72 11.45
CA VAL A 380 12.74 2.19 10.29
C VAL A 380 13.28 0.80 9.99
N ARG A 381 12.48 -0.23 10.24
CA ARG A 381 12.85 -1.62 10.00
C ARG A 381 12.42 -2.03 8.60
N TYR A 382 13.36 -2.61 7.86
CA TYR A 382 13.12 -3.16 6.54
C TYR A 382 13.34 -4.66 6.53
N ILE A 383 12.57 -5.36 5.70
CA ILE A 383 12.76 -6.77 5.36
C ILE A 383 13.01 -6.93 3.86
N PRO A 384 13.65 -8.03 3.42
CA PRO A 384 13.81 -8.32 2.00
C PRO A 384 12.47 -8.35 1.27
N TYR A 385 12.43 -7.72 0.12
CA TYR A 385 11.30 -7.85 -0.80
C TYR A 385 11.38 -9.21 -1.48
N ARG A 386 10.24 -9.91 -1.54
CA ARG A 386 10.04 -11.14 -2.30
C ARG A 386 8.70 -11.01 -3.02
N GLU A 387 8.57 -11.50 -4.24
CA GLU A 387 7.29 -11.41 -4.97
C GLU A 387 6.13 -12.11 -4.23
N SER A 388 6.43 -13.15 -3.44
CA SER A 388 5.46 -13.78 -2.53
C SER A 388 4.88 -12.83 -1.49
N SER A 389 5.57 -11.74 -1.15
CA SER A 389 5.09 -10.71 -0.22
C SER A 389 3.89 -9.92 -0.77
N LEU A 390 3.59 -10.04 -2.08
CA LEU A 390 2.39 -9.45 -2.70
C LEU A 390 1.15 -10.33 -2.55
N GLN A 391 1.31 -11.64 -2.30
CA GLN A 391 0.23 -12.63 -2.34
C GLN A 391 -0.09 -13.28 -0.99
N ALA A 392 0.78 -13.12 0.02
CA ALA A 392 0.58 -13.74 1.32
C ALA A 392 0.59 -12.71 2.43
N SER A 393 -0.43 -12.74 3.29
CA SER A 393 -0.24 -12.39 4.70
C SER A 393 0.95 -13.22 5.17
N VAL A 394 2.11 -12.60 5.37
CA VAL A 394 3.31 -13.34 5.80
C VAL A 394 2.99 -13.87 7.19
N GLU A 395 2.53 -15.11 7.26
CA GLU A 395 2.14 -15.74 8.50
C GLU A 395 3.41 -15.84 9.34
N ARG A 396 3.41 -15.09 10.45
CA ARG A 396 4.55 -15.02 11.34
C ARG A 396 4.71 -16.41 11.96
N ASN A 397 5.80 -17.09 11.62
CA ASN A 397 6.20 -18.37 12.20
C ASN A 397 7.31 -18.15 13.24
N PRO A 398 6.99 -17.72 14.49
CA PRO A 398 8.00 -17.37 15.49
C PRO A 398 8.71 -18.60 16.08
N TYR A 399 8.17 -19.79 15.88
CA TYR A 399 8.71 -21.03 16.41
C TYR A 399 9.27 -21.91 15.29
N LEU A 400 10.45 -22.48 15.54
CA LEU A 400 11.04 -23.50 14.69
C LEU A 400 10.90 -24.85 15.39
N ARG A 401 10.66 -25.91 14.61
CA ARG A 401 10.77 -27.29 15.08
C ARG A 401 12.01 -27.94 14.49
N ILE A 402 12.72 -28.73 15.30
CA ILE A 402 13.79 -29.60 14.80
C ILE A 402 13.12 -30.79 14.11
N LEU A 403 13.30 -30.90 12.80
CA LEU A 403 12.80 -32.02 12.02
C LEU A 403 13.94 -33.00 11.77
N TRP A 404 13.88 -34.16 12.40
CA TRP A 404 14.85 -35.24 12.20
C TRP A 404 14.42 -36.13 11.05
N LYS A 405 15.35 -36.43 10.13
CA LYS A 405 15.15 -37.47 9.10
C LYS A 405 16.25 -38.54 9.17
N PRO A 406 15.95 -39.77 8.71
CA PRO A 406 16.96 -40.80 8.54
C PRO A 406 18.13 -40.33 7.65
N SER A 407 19.36 -40.71 8.00
CA SER A 407 20.52 -40.37 7.19
C SER A 407 20.58 -41.26 5.95
N ILE A 408 20.63 -40.65 4.76
CA ILE A 408 20.67 -41.42 3.52
C ILE A 408 21.90 -42.36 3.45
N SER A 409 23.05 -42.00 4.03
CA SER A 409 24.23 -42.88 4.05
C SER A 409 24.07 -44.12 4.92
N THR A 410 23.14 -44.12 5.87
CA THR A 410 22.86 -45.31 6.70
C THR A 410 21.77 -46.19 6.09
N MET A 411 21.12 -45.71 5.02
CA MET A 411 20.02 -46.39 4.33
C MET A 411 20.49 -47.12 3.08
N THR A 412 21.80 -47.21 2.85
CA THR A 412 22.40 -47.72 1.61
C THR A 412 23.14 -49.04 1.86
N GLY A 413 22.69 -50.12 1.22
CA GLY A 413 23.25 -51.49 1.30
C GLY A 413 22.30 -52.54 0.71
N LYS A 414 22.83 -53.69 0.25
CA LYS A 414 22.05 -54.79 -0.36
C LYS A 414 20.90 -55.21 0.57
N ASN A 415 19.65 -54.89 0.22
CA ASN A 415 18.40 -55.08 0.98
C ASN A 415 17.98 -54.01 2.03
N SER A 416 18.15 -52.71 1.77
CA SER A 416 17.68 -51.68 2.70
C SER A 416 16.16 -51.43 2.65
N ASN A 417 15.38 -52.28 3.30
CA ASN A 417 13.94 -52.06 3.55
C ASN A 417 13.62 -50.67 4.15
N ALA A 418 14.59 -50.02 4.81
CA ALA A 418 14.41 -48.69 5.41
C ALA A 418 14.20 -47.57 4.37
N PHE A 419 14.86 -47.63 3.21
CA PHE A 419 14.73 -46.62 2.15
C PHE A 419 13.38 -46.71 1.46
N VAL A 420 12.99 -47.92 1.07
CA VAL A 420 11.67 -48.19 0.48
C VAL A 420 10.56 -47.79 1.46
N ARG A 421 10.65 -48.19 2.74
CA ARG A 421 9.66 -47.80 3.76
C ARG A 421 9.55 -46.28 3.95
N TYR A 422 10.67 -45.57 3.89
CA TYR A 422 10.64 -44.11 3.97
C TYR A 422 9.88 -43.52 2.78
N LEU A 423 10.19 -43.96 1.56
CA LEU A 423 9.52 -43.45 0.37
C LEU A 423 8.03 -43.80 0.36
N GLU A 424 7.66 -45.03 0.73
CA GLU A 424 6.25 -45.42 0.91
C GLU A 424 5.55 -44.50 1.91
N GLN A 425 6.16 -44.26 3.07
CA GLN A 425 5.62 -43.35 4.08
C GLN A 425 5.52 -41.91 3.56
N PHE A 426 6.54 -41.42 2.85
CA PHE A 426 6.53 -40.10 2.23
C PHE A 426 5.37 -39.95 1.24
N VAL A 427 5.19 -40.92 0.34
CA VAL A 427 4.11 -40.92 -0.65
C VAL A 427 2.74 -40.98 0.02
N THR A 428 2.57 -41.71 1.14
CA THR A 428 1.30 -41.70 1.89
C THR A 428 0.94 -40.34 2.49
N CYS A 429 1.92 -39.48 2.74
CA CYS A 429 1.71 -38.12 3.24
C CYS A 429 1.34 -37.13 2.12
N LEU A 430 1.46 -37.52 0.85
CA LEU A 430 1.13 -36.64 -0.28
C LEU A 430 -0.39 -36.58 -0.54
N PRO A 431 -0.89 -35.48 -1.12
CA PRO A 431 -2.26 -35.38 -1.62
C PRO A 431 -2.58 -36.53 -2.58
N THR A 432 -3.82 -37.04 -2.54
CA THR A 432 -4.29 -38.20 -3.32
C THR A 432 -3.97 -38.19 -4.83
N PRO A 433 -4.07 -37.07 -5.59
CA PRO A 433 -3.74 -37.09 -7.02
C PRO A 433 -2.26 -37.30 -7.33
N VAL A 434 -1.36 -37.08 -6.36
CA VAL A 434 0.09 -37.19 -6.53
C VAL A 434 0.60 -38.61 -6.27
N ARG A 435 -0.14 -39.42 -5.49
CA ARG A 435 0.35 -40.69 -4.93
C ARG A 435 0.70 -41.77 -5.96
N THR A 436 0.25 -41.62 -7.21
CA THR A 436 0.31 -42.66 -8.23
C THR A 436 1.43 -42.46 -9.27
N SER A 437 2.30 -41.45 -9.13
CA SER A 437 3.38 -41.19 -10.09
C SER A 437 4.76 -41.56 -9.55
N ASP A 438 5.66 -42.00 -10.44
CA ASP A 438 7.09 -42.22 -10.12
C ASP A 438 7.77 -40.94 -9.59
N VAL A 439 7.23 -39.78 -10.00
CA VAL A 439 7.62 -38.44 -9.55
C VAL A 439 7.49 -38.29 -8.03
N ALA A 440 6.50 -38.95 -7.39
CA ALA A 440 6.32 -38.91 -5.94
C ALA A 440 7.47 -39.57 -5.17
N TYR A 441 7.98 -40.70 -5.67
CA TYR A 441 9.13 -41.40 -5.10
C TYR A 441 10.44 -40.63 -5.35
N LEU A 442 10.58 -40.00 -6.52
CA LEU A 442 11.69 -39.09 -6.79
C LEU A 442 11.68 -37.89 -5.83
N ALA A 443 10.51 -37.28 -5.59
CA ALA A 443 10.36 -36.19 -4.64
C ALA A 443 10.78 -36.61 -3.21
N GLY A 444 10.39 -37.81 -2.76
CA GLY A 444 10.83 -38.35 -1.46
C GLY A 444 12.34 -38.61 -1.39
N THR A 445 12.97 -38.98 -2.50
CA THR A 445 14.42 -39.16 -2.58
C THR A 445 15.15 -37.82 -2.51
N VAL A 446 14.67 -36.81 -3.25
CA VAL A 446 15.19 -35.44 -3.19
C VAL A 446 15.04 -34.86 -1.77
N ASP A 447 13.91 -35.12 -1.12
CA ASP A 447 13.62 -34.68 0.24
C ASP A 447 14.64 -35.19 1.28
N LEU A 448 15.13 -36.43 1.14
CA LEU A 448 16.19 -36.97 2.00
C LEU A 448 17.57 -36.41 1.66
N ILE A 449 17.91 -36.33 0.37
CA ILE A 449 19.24 -35.86 -0.07
C ILE A 449 19.43 -34.40 0.30
N THR A 450 18.43 -33.56 0.03
CA THR A 450 18.47 -32.11 0.31
C THR A 450 18.43 -31.83 1.80
N HIS A 451 17.81 -32.70 2.61
CA HIS A 451 17.90 -32.61 4.07
C HIS A 451 19.33 -32.76 4.60
N ARG A 452 20.17 -33.58 3.93
CA ARG A 452 21.61 -33.69 4.24
C ARG A 452 22.43 -32.59 3.56
N LYS A 453 22.09 -32.25 2.31
CA LYS A 453 22.78 -31.26 1.47
C LYS A 453 21.87 -30.04 1.21
N GLY A 454 21.66 -29.23 2.25
CA GLY A 454 20.70 -28.11 2.22
C GLY A 454 21.00 -26.97 1.23
N ARG A 455 22.16 -27.00 0.56
CA ARG A 455 22.58 -26.04 -0.48
C ARG A 455 22.88 -26.73 -1.82
N ALA A 456 22.32 -27.91 -2.04
CA ALA A 456 22.56 -28.65 -3.26
C ALA A 456 22.08 -27.84 -4.49
N LYS A 457 22.90 -27.80 -5.54
CA LYS A 457 22.47 -27.47 -6.90
C LYS A 457 21.99 -28.74 -7.58
N ILE A 458 20.72 -28.78 -7.93
CA ILE A 458 20.04 -29.95 -8.49
C ILE A 458 19.93 -29.79 -10.01
N LEU A 459 20.34 -30.82 -10.76
CA LEU A 459 20.10 -30.97 -12.19
C LEU A 459 19.17 -32.15 -12.42
N GLU A 460 18.06 -31.93 -13.10
CA GLU A 460 17.15 -32.97 -13.53
C GLU A 460 17.31 -33.22 -15.04
N LEU A 461 17.59 -34.45 -15.42
CA LEU A 461 17.64 -34.90 -16.81
C LEU A 461 16.30 -35.51 -17.20
N ARG A 462 15.66 -34.92 -18.20
CA ARG A 462 14.28 -35.18 -18.62
C ARG A 462 14.20 -35.60 -20.09
N GLU A 463 13.13 -36.32 -20.44
CA GLU A 463 12.84 -36.68 -21.85
C GLU A 463 12.14 -35.55 -22.58
N ASP A 464 11.35 -34.76 -21.85
CA ASP A 464 10.55 -33.65 -22.34
C ASP A 464 10.74 -32.41 -21.47
N TYR A 465 10.08 -31.32 -21.84
CA TYR A 465 10.09 -30.07 -21.08
C TYR A 465 9.07 -30.05 -19.93
N SER A 466 8.61 -31.22 -19.46
CA SER A 466 7.74 -31.28 -18.27
C SER A 466 8.50 -30.80 -17.02
N ASN A 467 7.79 -30.16 -16.08
CA ASN A 467 8.34 -29.62 -14.85
C ASN A 467 7.77 -30.31 -13.59
N ASP A 468 7.16 -31.48 -13.77
CA ASP A 468 6.31 -32.14 -12.77
C ASP A 468 7.02 -32.34 -11.42
N LEU A 469 8.30 -32.72 -11.42
CA LEU A 469 9.08 -32.92 -10.20
C LEU A 469 9.36 -31.60 -9.46
N GLU A 470 9.72 -30.55 -10.20
CA GLU A 470 10.02 -29.24 -9.64
C GLU A 470 8.76 -28.60 -9.03
N GLU A 471 7.64 -28.69 -9.75
CA GLU A 471 6.35 -28.22 -9.29
C GLU A 471 5.89 -28.99 -8.05
N LEU A 472 6.09 -30.31 -8.04
CA LEU A 472 5.74 -31.15 -6.90
C LEU A 472 6.58 -30.80 -5.65
N ILE A 473 7.90 -30.68 -5.79
CA ILE A 473 8.80 -30.31 -4.68
C ILE A 473 8.44 -28.93 -4.11
N THR A 474 8.07 -28.00 -5.00
CA THR A 474 7.65 -26.65 -4.63
C THR A 474 6.32 -26.65 -3.89
N SER A 475 5.34 -27.43 -4.36
CA SER A 475 3.98 -27.49 -3.78
C SER A 475 3.92 -28.19 -2.42
N ILE A 476 4.70 -29.25 -2.20
CA ILE A 476 4.74 -29.96 -0.91
C ILE A 476 5.46 -29.12 0.16
N GLY A 477 6.23 -28.11 -0.25
CA GLY A 477 7.06 -27.33 0.67
C GLY A 477 8.02 -28.25 1.40
N ILE A 478 8.76 -29.09 0.65
CA ILE A 478 9.88 -29.88 1.16
C ILE A 478 10.91 -28.90 1.77
N GLY A 479 10.68 -28.57 3.05
CA GLY A 479 11.41 -27.58 3.86
C GLY A 479 10.66 -26.42 4.50
N GLY A 480 9.33 -26.38 4.39
CA GLY A 480 8.53 -25.27 4.91
C GLY A 480 8.86 -23.96 4.18
N ASN A 481 8.79 -22.82 4.87
CA ASN A 481 9.05 -21.49 4.30
C ASN A 481 10.51 -21.25 3.86
N TYR A 482 11.40 -22.23 4.04
CA TYR A 482 12.82 -22.13 3.74
C TYR A 482 13.20 -23.19 2.71
N LYS A 483 13.80 -22.75 1.59
CA LYS A 483 14.29 -23.67 0.55
C LYS A 483 15.37 -24.61 1.12
N HIS A 484 15.31 -25.88 0.76
CA HIS A 484 16.27 -26.92 1.15
C HIS A 484 17.36 -27.20 0.09
N PHE A 485 17.41 -26.40 -0.96
CA PHE A 485 18.41 -26.48 -2.03
C PHE A 485 18.61 -25.10 -2.66
N ASP A 486 19.76 -24.87 -3.30
CA ASP A 486 20.15 -23.55 -3.84
C ASP A 486 19.53 -23.29 -5.23
N SER A 487 19.49 -24.31 -6.09
CA SER A 487 18.91 -24.21 -7.43
C SER A 487 18.38 -25.56 -7.91
N PHE A 488 17.34 -25.52 -8.74
CA PHE A 488 16.81 -26.67 -9.47
C PHE A 488 16.83 -26.34 -10.96
N THR A 489 17.42 -27.21 -11.77
CA THR A 489 17.62 -26.98 -13.20
C THR A 489 17.15 -28.19 -13.98
N GLY A 490 16.14 -28.03 -14.83
CA GLY A 490 15.74 -29.05 -15.80
C GLY A 490 16.57 -28.98 -17.08
N ALA A 491 17.01 -30.12 -17.59
CA ALA A 491 17.75 -30.24 -18.84
C ALA A 491 17.34 -31.48 -19.63
N ILE A 492 17.47 -31.42 -20.94
CA ILE A 492 17.18 -32.52 -21.86
C ILE A 492 18.49 -33.10 -22.39
N VAL A 493 18.55 -34.43 -22.49
CA VAL A 493 19.68 -35.14 -23.10
C VAL A 493 19.37 -35.36 -24.58
N THR A 494 20.21 -34.80 -25.46
CA THR A 494 20.09 -34.98 -26.92
C THR A 494 20.71 -36.30 -27.37
N SER A 495 20.37 -36.76 -28.58
CA SER A 495 20.82 -38.05 -29.13
C SER A 495 22.34 -38.18 -29.30
N ASP A 496 23.07 -37.07 -29.32
CA ASP A 496 24.54 -37.01 -29.35
C ASP A 496 25.19 -37.02 -27.95
N GLY A 497 24.38 -37.15 -26.88
CA GLY A 497 24.83 -37.15 -25.49
C GLY A 497 25.08 -35.76 -24.90
N SER A 498 24.69 -34.69 -25.61
CA SER A 498 24.80 -33.32 -25.10
C SER A 498 23.63 -32.99 -24.15
N ILE A 499 23.86 -32.08 -23.20
CA ILE A 499 22.84 -31.65 -22.24
C ILE A 499 22.41 -30.24 -22.63
N GLU A 500 21.12 -30.04 -22.88
CA GLU A 500 20.55 -28.77 -23.28
C GLU A 500 19.57 -28.21 -22.25
N ILE A 501 19.64 -26.90 -22.06
CA ILE A 501 18.67 -26.10 -21.30
C ILE A 501 18.09 -25.06 -22.27
N ASN A 502 16.78 -25.05 -22.46
CA ASN A 502 16.10 -24.11 -23.37
C ASN A 502 16.75 -24.05 -24.78
N SER A 503 17.05 -25.22 -25.35
CA SER A 503 17.69 -25.39 -26.67
C SER A 503 19.10 -24.77 -26.76
N ARG A 504 19.79 -24.62 -25.64
CA ARG A 504 21.19 -24.21 -25.56
C ARG A 504 22.01 -25.25 -24.80
N LYS A 505 23.17 -25.60 -25.34
CA LYS A 505 24.10 -26.53 -24.71
C LYS A 505 24.57 -25.99 -23.35
N LEU A 506 24.48 -26.83 -22.33
CA LEU A 506 24.93 -26.54 -20.98
C LEU A 506 26.46 -26.42 -20.94
N LYS A 507 26.94 -25.29 -20.40
CA LYS A 507 28.37 -25.06 -20.18
C LYS A 507 28.86 -25.86 -18.96
N PRO A 508 30.12 -26.33 -18.92
CA PRO A 508 30.67 -27.13 -17.82
C PRO A 508 30.62 -26.44 -16.44
N GLU A 509 30.55 -25.11 -16.42
CA GLU A 509 30.34 -24.31 -15.21
C GLU A 509 28.92 -23.76 -15.24
N PRO A 510 27.95 -24.57 -14.79
CA PRO A 510 27.89 -24.90 -13.37
C PRO A 510 28.07 -26.39 -13.04
N LEU A 511 28.76 -26.65 -11.93
CA LEU A 511 28.83 -27.97 -11.29
C LEU A 511 27.62 -28.17 -10.36
N PHE A 512 27.03 -29.37 -10.40
CA PHE A 512 25.85 -29.76 -9.64
C PHE A 512 26.20 -30.76 -8.53
N ASP A 513 25.47 -30.68 -7.42
CA ASP A 513 25.62 -31.51 -6.23
C ASP A 513 24.73 -32.77 -6.26
N LEU A 514 23.62 -32.68 -7.00
CA LEU A 514 22.62 -33.73 -7.17
C LEU A 514 22.18 -33.75 -8.63
N VAL A 515 22.26 -34.92 -9.26
CA VAL A 515 21.72 -35.14 -10.60
C VAL A 515 20.68 -36.24 -10.57
N ILE A 516 19.51 -35.94 -11.14
CA ILE A 516 18.35 -36.82 -11.17
C ILE A 516 18.12 -37.21 -12.63
N VAL A 517 17.98 -38.50 -12.89
CA VAL A 517 17.63 -39.02 -14.22
C VAL A 517 16.20 -39.53 -14.16
N SER A 518 15.26 -38.73 -14.65
CA SER A 518 13.83 -38.89 -14.38
C SER A 518 13.14 -40.00 -15.21
N SER A 519 13.85 -40.65 -16.15
CA SER A 519 13.29 -41.72 -16.97
C SER A 519 14.18 -42.96 -17.08
N ARG A 520 13.53 -44.13 -17.23
CA ARG A 520 14.15 -45.42 -17.55
C ARG A 520 14.91 -45.41 -18.87
N LYS A 521 14.37 -44.79 -19.93
CA LYS A 521 15.08 -44.79 -21.23
C LYS A 521 16.36 -43.96 -21.13
N LEU A 522 16.30 -42.81 -20.45
CA LEU A 522 17.46 -41.99 -20.16
C LEU A 522 18.49 -42.70 -19.31
N THR A 523 18.08 -43.54 -18.36
CA THR A 523 19.04 -44.31 -17.53
C THR A 523 19.95 -45.20 -18.39
N SER A 524 19.39 -45.84 -19.42
CA SER A 524 20.18 -46.64 -20.37
C SER A 524 21.10 -45.79 -21.26
N MET A 525 20.63 -44.60 -21.65
CA MET A 525 21.39 -43.65 -22.47
C MET A 525 22.55 -43.01 -21.70
N VAL A 526 22.28 -42.54 -20.48
CA VAL A 526 23.27 -41.88 -19.60
C VAL A 526 24.41 -42.82 -19.23
N SER A 527 24.15 -44.13 -19.15
CA SER A 527 25.22 -45.13 -18.94
C SER A 527 26.28 -45.09 -20.05
N SER A 528 25.87 -44.84 -21.30
CA SER A 528 26.77 -44.72 -22.45
C SER A 528 27.52 -43.38 -22.51
N TYR A 529 26.98 -42.34 -21.89
CA TYR A 529 27.54 -40.97 -21.91
C TYR A 529 28.02 -40.49 -20.53
N PHE A 530 28.24 -41.41 -19.59
CA PHE A 530 28.55 -41.07 -18.20
C PHE A 530 29.80 -40.17 -18.07
N HIS A 531 30.82 -40.41 -18.90
CA HIS A 531 32.03 -39.58 -18.94
C HIS A 531 31.76 -38.13 -19.34
N SER A 532 30.73 -37.88 -20.16
CA SER A 532 30.28 -36.54 -20.51
C SER A 532 29.41 -35.90 -19.42
N LEU A 533 28.82 -36.69 -18.51
CA LEU A 533 28.07 -36.17 -17.37
C LEU A 533 29.01 -35.66 -16.27
N THR A 534 30.14 -36.35 -16.04
CA THR A 534 31.07 -36.03 -14.95
C THR A 534 31.65 -34.62 -14.99
N GLN A 535 31.69 -33.98 -16.17
CA GLN A 535 32.13 -32.59 -16.31
C GLN A 535 31.20 -31.56 -15.64
N TYR A 536 29.96 -31.95 -15.33
CA TYR A 536 28.96 -31.12 -14.67
C TYR A 536 28.78 -31.48 -13.20
N LEU A 537 29.57 -32.43 -12.66
CA LEU A 537 29.42 -32.93 -11.30
C LEU A 537 30.52 -32.39 -10.39
N VAL A 538 30.17 -32.01 -9.17
CA VAL A 538 31.18 -31.85 -8.11
C VAL A 538 31.78 -33.22 -7.74
N PRO A 539 33.01 -33.30 -7.19
CA PRO A 539 33.66 -34.56 -6.83
C PRO A 539 32.86 -35.49 -5.89
N ASN A 540 31.86 -34.95 -5.18
CA ASN A 540 30.97 -35.69 -4.27
C ASN A 540 29.48 -35.59 -4.66
N ALA A 541 29.19 -35.41 -5.96
CA ALA A 541 27.82 -35.31 -6.44
C ALA A 541 27.05 -36.62 -6.21
N THR A 542 25.74 -36.51 -5.95
CA THR A 542 24.86 -37.66 -5.79
C THR A 542 24.07 -37.86 -7.09
N LEU A 543 23.99 -39.10 -7.57
CA LEU A 543 23.23 -39.44 -8.77
C LEU A 543 22.01 -40.27 -8.38
N VAL A 544 20.85 -39.96 -8.93
CA VAL A 544 19.58 -40.66 -8.66
C VAL A 544 18.98 -41.11 -9.99
N PHE A 545 18.69 -42.40 -10.13
CA PHE A 545 18.09 -42.97 -11.34
C PHE A 545 16.65 -43.43 -11.09
N ALA A 546 15.71 -42.98 -11.92
CA ALA A 546 14.29 -43.29 -11.76
C ALA A 546 13.93 -44.77 -12.03
N SER A 547 14.76 -45.52 -12.78
CA SER A 547 14.41 -46.91 -13.14
C SER A 547 14.25 -47.82 -11.94
N ASP A 548 15.13 -47.68 -10.97
CA ASP A 548 15.20 -48.56 -9.80
C ASP A 548 15.40 -47.79 -8.48
N PHE A 549 15.24 -46.45 -8.52
CA PHE A 549 15.53 -45.52 -7.42
C PHE A 549 16.93 -45.70 -6.81
N THR A 550 17.87 -46.19 -7.63
CA THR A 550 19.28 -46.38 -7.27
C THR A 550 19.92 -45.04 -7.02
N VAL A 551 20.44 -44.84 -5.81
CA VAL A 551 21.23 -43.66 -5.45
C VAL A 551 22.70 -44.04 -5.59
N ALA A 552 23.50 -43.41 -6.45
CA ALA A 552 24.95 -43.64 -6.43
C ALA A 552 25.62 -42.55 -5.57
N LEU A 553 26.37 -42.99 -4.55
CA LEU A 553 27.24 -42.13 -3.74
C LEU A 553 28.70 -42.38 -4.19
N PRO A 554 29.49 -41.33 -4.49
CA PRO A 554 30.88 -41.51 -4.85
C PRO A 554 31.69 -41.94 -3.62
N PHE A 555 32.30 -43.12 -3.70
CA PHE A 555 33.48 -43.49 -2.92
C PHE A 555 34.61 -43.69 -3.94
N ASP A 556 35.75 -43.05 -3.69
CA ASP A 556 37.03 -43.07 -4.41
C ASP A 556 37.02 -43.29 -5.94
N GLN A 557 37.75 -42.40 -6.62
CA GLN A 557 37.81 -42.06 -8.06
C GLN A 557 37.74 -43.17 -9.14
N ASN A 558 37.56 -44.46 -8.83
CA ASN A 558 37.43 -45.54 -9.81
C ASN A 558 36.28 -46.54 -9.54
N GLN A 559 35.39 -46.34 -8.56
CA GLN A 559 34.24 -47.24 -8.35
C GLN A 559 32.93 -46.49 -8.07
N ILE A 560 31.99 -46.53 -9.03
CA ILE A 560 30.58 -46.26 -8.72
C ILE A 560 30.06 -47.47 -7.94
N SER A 561 29.82 -47.28 -6.65
CA SER A 561 29.00 -48.23 -5.89
C SER A 561 27.55 -48.04 -6.36
N LEU A 562 27.07 -48.89 -7.25
CA LEU A 562 25.63 -49.01 -7.53
C LEU A 562 24.95 -49.43 -6.22
N LEU A 563 24.08 -48.58 -5.68
CA LEU A 563 23.28 -48.93 -4.50
C LEU A 563 21.99 -49.59 -4.93
N LEU A 564 22.10 -50.85 -5.37
CA LEU A 564 21.08 -51.90 -5.28
C LEU A 564 21.73 -53.25 -5.07
#